data_AF-A0A3B0PPZ2-F1
#
_entry.id   AF-A0A3B0PPZ2-F1
#
_cell.length_a   1.000
_cell.length_b   1.000
_cell.length_c   1.000
_cell.angle_alpha   90.00
_cell.angle_beta   90.00
_cell.angle_gamma   90.00
#
_symmetry.space_group_name_H-M   'P 1'
#
loop_
_entity.id
_entity.type
_entity.pdbx_description
1 polymer ?
#
loop_
_entity_poly.entity_id
_entity_poly.type
_entity_poly.pdbx_seq_one_letter_code
_entity_poly.pdbx_strand_id
1 'polypeptide(L)'
;MEGHIAKLTFKNLYGSTFNRSDKENEINKFLNYGYTILMTYVSRNLVKKGYDNRIGVFHKSFNNHFALATDLMEPFRFLIDKLVYELLIIEKNYDFINFKKKVFLIFEEKILLNKSPISVNEYICKLIENFINKDFNFESLEIDW
;
A
#
# COMPACT_ATOMS: atom_id res chain seq x y z
N MET A 1 -17.05 -5.31 7.56
CA MET A 1 -16.37 -4.71 8.72
C MET A 1 -15.28 -3.73 8.29
N GLU A 2 -14.45 -4.08 7.29
CA GLU A 2 -13.37 -3.23 6.73
C GLU A 2 -13.83 -1.84 6.25
N GLY A 3 -14.91 -1.74 5.46
CA GLY A 3 -15.40 -0.45 4.98
C GLY A 3 -15.85 0.51 6.10
N HIS A 4 -16.28 -0.03 7.25
CA HIS A 4 -16.64 0.77 8.41
C HIS A 4 -15.40 1.30 9.14
N ILE A 5 -14.37 0.45 9.29
CA ILE A 5 -13.07 0.81 9.88
C ILE A 5 -12.38 1.87 9.00
N ALA A 6 -12.29 1.65 7.69
CA ALA A 6 -11.69 2.61 6.76
C ALA A 6 -12.38 3.99 6.81
N LYS A 7 -13.72 4.01 6.88
CA LYS A 7 -14.48 5.27 7.01
C LYS A 7 -14.17 5.99 8.32
N LEU A 8 -14.04 5.26 9.43
CA LEU A 8 -13.67 5.82 10.72
C LEU A 8 -12.22 6.36 10.70
N THR A 9 -11.27 5.56 10.21
CA THR A 9 -9.86 5.92 10.09
C THR A 9 -9.67 7.19 9.28
N PHE A 10 -10.27 7.28 8.09
CA PHE A 10 -10.14 8.48 7.27
C PHE A 10 -10.79 9.71 7.90
N LYS A 11 -11.92 9.56 8.60
CA LYS A 11 -12.52 10.68 9.33
C LYS A 11 -11.64 11.16 10.48
N ASN A 12 -10.96 10.24 11.16
CA ASN A 12 -10.03 10.59 12.23
C ASN A 12 -8.76 11.28 11.68
N LEU A 13 -8.27 10.84 10.52
CA LEU A 13 -7.07 11.41 9.89
C LEU A 13 -7.32 12.74 9.19
N TYR A 14 -8.44 12.90 8.49
CA TYR A 14 -8.68 14.03 7.58
C TYR A 14 -9.88 14.90 7.95
N GLY A 15 -10.56 14.58 9.06
CA GLY A 15 -11.69 15.33 9.58
C GLY A 15 -13.06 14.70 9.29
N SER A 16 -14.05 15.09 10.09
CA SER A 16 -15.39 14.48 10.10
C SER A 16 -16.17 14.64 8.79
N THR A 17 -15.83 15.66 8.00
CA THR A 17 -16.42 15.99 6.68
C THR A 17 -15.73 15.27 5.51
N PHE A 18 -14.61 14.58 5.75
CA PHE A 18 -13.89 13.88 4.69
C PHE A 18 -14.75 12.77 4.07
N ASN A 19 -14.73 12.70 2.74
CA ASN A 19 -15.43 11.69 1.95
C ASN A 19 -14.47 11.06 0.94
N ARG A 20 -14.19 9.76 1.08
CA ARG A 20 -13.29 9.01 0.18
C ARG A 20 -13.79 8.91 -1.26
N SER A 21 -15.10 9.11 -1.48
CA SER A 21 -15.75 9.03 -2.80
C SER A 21 -15.81 10.36 -3.53
N ASP A 22 -15.40 11.45 -2.89
CA ASP A 22 -15.33 12.77 -3.52
C ASP A 22 -14.14 12.84 -4.49
N LYS A 23 -14.44 12.94 -5.79
CA LYS A 23 -13.43 12.95 -6.85
C LYS A 23 -12.65 14.25 -6.94
N GLU A 24 -13.22 15.35 -6.44
CA GLU A 24 -12.59 16.67 -6.50
C GLU A 24 -11.69 16.94 -5.29
N ASN A 25 -11.80 16.11 -4.24
CA ASN A 25 -11.01 16.24 -3.04
C ASN A 25 -9.50 16.03 -3.29
N GLU A 26 -8.68 17.00 -2.90
CA GLU A 26 -7.22 16.96 -3.08
C GLU A 26 -6.56 15.79 -2.35
N ILE A 27 -6.94 15.49 -1.10
CA ILE A 27 -6.37 14.36 -0.34
C ILE A 27 -6.64 13.04 -1.08
N ASN A 28 -7.84 12.87 -1.65
CA ASN A 28 -8.16 11.70 -2.48
C ASN A 28 -7.28 11.59 -3.72
N LYS A 29 -6.88 12.70 -4.35
CA LYS A 29 -5.96 12.69 -5.50
C LYS A 29 -4.61 12.07 -5.11
N PHE A 30 -4.07 12.46 -3.95
CA PHE A 30 -2.81 11.93 -3.42
C PHE A 30 -2.93 10.45 -3.02
N LEU A 31 -3.98 10.08 -2.27
CA LEU A 31 -4.25 8.69 -1.89
C LEU A 31 -4.43 7.78 -3.11
N ASN A 32 -5.24 8.20 -4.08
CA ASN A 32 -5.49 7.44 -5.31
C ASN A 32 -4.18 7.19 -6.07
N TYR A 33 -3.33 8.21 -6.20
CA TYR A 33 -2.05 8.07 -6.86
C TYR A 33 -1.13 7.10 -6.11
N GLY A 34 -0.94 7.30 -4.80
CA GLY A 34 -0.07 6.46 -3.99
C GLY A 34 -0.50 4.99 -3.96
N TYR A 35 -1.80 4.73 -3.81
CA TYR A 35 -2.36 3.38 -3.89
C TYR A 35 -2.17 2.74 -5.27
N THR A 36 -2.30 3.51 -6.35
CA THR A 36 -2.06 3.00 -7.70
C THR A 36 -0.60 2.56 -7.88
N ILE A 37 0.35 3.32 -7.34
CA ILE A 37 1.77 2.94 -7.37
C ILE A 37 2.00 1.68 -6.53
N LEU A 38 1.48 1.63 -5.30
CA LEU A 38 1.58 0.45 -4.44
C LEU A 38 1.00 -0.81 -5.11
N MET A 39 -0.20 -0.72 -5.69
CA MET A 39 -0.82 -1.80 -6.46
C MET A 39 0.08 -2.27 -7.61
N THR A 40 0.72 -1.33 -8.30
CA THR A 40 1.63 -1.64 -9.42
C THR A 40 2.87 -2.39 -8.95
N TYR A 41 3.45 -2.01 -7.80
CA TYR A 41 4.58 -2.73 -7.20
C TYR A 41 4.19 -4.18 -6.85
N VAL A 42 3.07 -4.36 -6.13
CA VAL A 42 2.55 -5.69 -5.79
C VAL A 42 2.29 -6.51 -7.06
N SER A 43 1.61 -5.93 -8.04
CA SER A 43 1.29 -6.59 -9.29
C SER A 43 2.52 -7.05 -10.07
N ARG A 44 3.55 -6.20 -10.17
CA ARG A 44 4.82 -6.55 -10.83
C ARG A 44 5.51 -7.73 -10.13
N ASN A 45 5.49 -7.76 -8.80
CA ASN A 45 6.08 -8.84 -8.02
C ASN A 45 5.33 -10.17 -8.23
N LEU A 46 3.99 -10.12 -8.30
CA LEU A 46 3.16 -11.27 -8.64
C LEU A 46 3.49 -11.83 -10.03
N VAL A 47 3.54 -10.97 -11.05
CA VAL A 47 3.89 -11.38 -12.43
C VAL A 47 5.29 -11.97 -12.49
N LYS A 48 6.28 -11.36 -11.82
CA LYS A 48 7.66 -11.85 -11.78
C LYS A 48 7.75 -13.29 -11.25
N LYS A 49 6.80 -13.70 -10.41
CA LYS A 49 6.72 -15.03 -9.79
C LYS A 49 5.78 -15.98 -10.54
N GLY A 50 5.16 -15.53 -11.65
CA GLY A 50 4.27 -16.35 -12.48
C GLY A 50 2.81 -16.37 -12.04
N TYR A 51 2.39 -15.48 -11.12
CA TYR A 51 1.00 -15.42 -10.67
C TYR A 51 0.12 -14.57 -11.60
N ASP A 52 -1.14 -14.98 -11.74
CA ASP A 52 -2.16 -14.23 -12.50
C ASP A 52 -2.87 -13.22 -11.57
N ASN A 53 -2.70 -11.94 -11.88
CA ASN A 53 -3.29 -10.83 -11.13
C ASN A 53 -4.83 -10.84 -11.10
N ARG A 54 -5.48 -11.52 -12.04
CA ARG A 54 -6.95 -11.57 -12.15
C ARG A 54 -7.60 -12.48 -11.11
N ILE A 55 -6.83 -13.39 -10.52
CA ILE A 55 -7.35 -14.39 -9.59
C ILE A 55 -7.29 -13.84 -8.16
N GLY A 56 -8.25 -12.98 -7.82
CA GLY A 56 -8.41 -12.46 -6.46
C GLY A 56 -8.90 -13.53 -5.47
N VAL A 57 -8.55 -13.37 -4.20
CA VAL A 57 -9.06 -14.15 -3.08
C VAL A 57 -10.45 -13.65 -2.69
N PHE A 58 -10.61 -12.33 -2.58
CA PHE A 58 -11.85 -11.69 -2.15
C PHE A 58 -12.54 -10.96 -3.30
N HIS A 59 -11.78 -10.22 -4.12
CA HIS A 59 -12.34 -9.47 -5.25
C HIS A 59 -12.46 -10.35 -6.50
N LYS A 60 -13.55 -11.12 -6.62
CA LYS A 60 -13.86 -11.86 -7.85
C LYS A 60 -14.61 -10.97 -8.84
N SER A 61 -13.89 -10.31 -9.74
CA SER A 61 -14.51 -9.60 -10.87
C SER A 61 -13.75 -9.91 -12.15
N PHE A 62 -14.45 -10.41 -13.16
CA PHE A 62 -13.87 -10.67 -14.49
C PHE A 62 -13.28 -9.43 -15.14
N ASN A 63 -13.70 -8.23 -14.71
CA ASN A 63 -13.22 -6.94 -15.22
C ASN A 63 -12.11 -6.32 -14.36
N ASN A 64 -11.73 -6.93 -13.23
CA ASN A 64 -10.63 -6.43 -12.41
C ASN A 64 -9.33 -7.18 -12.74
N HIS A 65 -8.52 -6.58 -13.61
CA HIS A 65 -7.22 -7.14 -14.01
C HIS A 65 -6.19 -7.22 -12.88
N PHE A 66 -6.46 -6.59 -11.74
CA PHE A 66 -5.55 -6.47 -10.60
C PHE A 66 -6.14 -7.01 -9.30
N ALA A 67 -7.16 -7.86 -9.36
CA ALA A 67 -7.87 -8.40 -8.19
C ALA A 67 -6.95 -8.94 -7.09
N LEU A 68 -5.97 -9.78 -7.44
CA LEU A 68 -5.02 -10.33 -6.48
C LEU A 68 -4.08 -9.25 -5.93
N ALA A 69 -3.62 -8.32 -6.76
CA ALA A 69 -2.78 -7.22 -6.32
C ALA A 69 -3.52 -6.28 -5.37
N THR A 70 -4.81 -6.01 -5.62
CA THR A 70 -5.65 -5.21 -4.73
C THR A 70 -5.89 -5.90 -3.40
N ASP A 71 -6.05 -7.23 -3.39
CA ASP A 71 -6.17 -7.99 -2.13
C ASP A 71 -4.87 -7.93 -1.31
N LEU A 72 -3.73 -8.13 -1.97
CA LEU A 72 -2.43 -8.23 -1.30
C LEU A 72 -1.78 -6.89 -0.94
N MET A 73 -2.25 -5.78 -1.50
CA MET A 73 -1.76 -4.45 -1.13
C MET A 73 -2.37 -3.91 0.16
N GLU A 74 -3.51 -4.43 0.62
CA GLU A 74 -4.25 -3.91 1.77
C GLU A 74 -3.38 -3.74 3.03
N PRO A 75 -2.52 -4.70 3.44
CA PRO A 75 -1.66 -4.55 4.61
C PRO A 75 -0.63 -3.44 4.49
N PHE A 76 -0.35 -2.94 3.28
CA PHE A 76 0.70 -1.94 3.02
C PHE A 76 0.15 -0.54 2.77
N ARG A 77 -1.18 -0.35 2.77
CA ARG A 77 -1.80 0.95 2.53
C ARG A 77 -1.38 2.02 3.54
N PHE A 78 -1.03 1.60 4.75
CA PHE A 78 -0.53 2.50 5.80
C PHE A 78 0.71 3.30 5.37
N LEU A 79 1.57 2.76 4.48
CA LEU A 79 2.74 3.47 3.96
C LEU A 79 2.32 4.74 3.21
N ILE A 80 1.30 4.61 2.38
CA ILE A 80 0.73 5.72 1.60
C ILE A 80 -0.06 6.65 2.51
N ASP A 81 -0.88 6.10 3.40
CA ASP A 81 -1.70 6.90 4.33
C ASP A 81 -0.84 7.80 5.21
N LYS A 82 0.26 7.25 5.76
CA LYS A 82 1.25 7.98 6.54
C LYS A 82 1.89 9.09 5.72
N LEU A 83 2.40 8.78 4.52
CA LEU A 83 3.04 9.79 3.67
C LEU A 83 2.09 10.93 3.31
N VAL A 84 0.84 10.62 2.96
CA VAL A 84 -0.16 11.63 2.62
C VAL A 84 -0.51 12.47 3.85
N TYR A 85 -0.67 11.85 5.02
CA TYR A 85 -0.96 12.57 6.26
C TYR A 85 0.19 13.50 6.66
N GLU A 86 1.43 13.02 6.65
CA GLU A 86 2.61 13.82 6.96
C GLU A 86 2.73 15.02 6.00
N LEU A 87 2.61 14.78 4.69
CA LEU A 87 2.76 15.84 3.71
C LEU A 87 1.60 16.87 3.75
N LEU A 88 0.35 16.42 3.77
CA LEU A 88 -0.80 17.31 3.59
C LEU A 88 -1.29 17.92 4.90
N ILE A 89 -1.22 17.19 6.02
CA ILE A 89 -1.78 17.60 7.31
C ILE A 89 -0.71 18.23 8.20
N ILE A 90 0.45 17.58 8.33
CA ILE A 90 1.54 18.06 9.19
C ILE A 90 2.33 19.16 8.48
N GLU A 91 2.88 18.88 7.29
CA GLU A 91 3.69 19.82 6.52
C GLU A 91 2.84 20.88 5.79
N LYS A 92 1.53 20.63 5.61
CA LYS A 92 0.61 21.48 4.81
C LYS A 92 1.14 21.77 3.40
N ASN A 93 1.85 20.81 2.83
CA ASN A 93 2.50 20.93 1.53
C ASN A 93 1.70 20.16 0.47
N TYR A 94 1.22 20.85 -0.55
CA TYR A 94 0.41 20.24 -1.62
C TYR A 94 1.21 20.06 -2.92
N ASP A 95 2.55 20.02 -2.84
CA ASP A 95 3.41 19.72 -3.97
C ASP A 95 3.27 18.24 -4.41
N PHE A 96 2.43 18.04 -5.41
CA PHE A 96 2.17 16.73 -5.99
C PHE A 96 3.40 16.14 -6.69
N ILE A 97 4.30 16.95 -7.26
CA ILE A 97 5.52 16.45 -7.91
C ILE A 97 6.47 15.88 -6.86
N ASN A 98 6.65 16.58 -5.74
CA ASN A 98 7.42 16.09 -4.63
C ASN A 98 6.80 14.82 -4.02
N PHE A 99 5.48 14.80 -3.85
CA PHE A 99 4.76 13.61 -3.39
C PHE A 99 5.06 12.38 -4.26
N LYS A 100 4.99 12.51 -5.59
CA LYS A 100 5.32 11.40 -6.51
C LYS A 100 6.72 10.85 -6.24
N LYS A 101 7.70 11.72 -6.03
CA LYS A 101 9.09 11.32 -5.70
C LYS A 101 9.14 10.61 -4.35
N LYS A 102 8.53 11.17 -3.31
CA LYS A 102 8.47 10.57 -1.96
C LYS A 102 7.84 9.17 -2.00
N VAL A 103 6.77 8.96 -2.78
CA VAL A 103 6.14 7.63 -2.94
C VAL A 103 7.15 6.60 -3.45
N PHE A 104 7.93 6.92 -4.49
CA PHE A 104 8.95 5.99 -4.99
C PHE A 104 10.07 5.74 -3.97
N LEU A 105 10.49 6.77 -3.24
CA LEU A 105 11.56 6.66 -2.25
C LEU A 105 11.19 5.71 -1.10
N ILE A 106 9.95 5.73 -0.61
CA ILE A 106 9.50 4.83 0.47
C ILE A 106 9.71 3.36 0.10
N PHE A 107 9.51 2.98 -1.16
CA PHE A 107 9.72 1.59 -1.59
C PHE A 107 11.19 1.19 -1.64
N GLU A 108 12.09 2.15 -1.80
CA GLU A 108 13.55 1.94 -1.84
C GLU A 108 14.22 2.13 -0.47
N GLU A 109 13.50 2.67 0.53
CA GLU A 109 13.97 2.79 1.90
C GLU A 109 14.42 1.43 2.45
N LYS A 110 15.52 1.44 3.20
CA LYS A 110 16.11 0.24 3.78
C LYS A 110 15.58 0.02 5.19
N ILE A 111 15.13 -1.20 5.44
CA ILE A 111 14.77 -1.72 6.75
C ILE A 111 15.67 -2.91 7.09
N LEU A 112 15.85 -3.16 8.38
CA LEU A 112 16.61 -4.32 8.85
C LEU A 112 15.65 -5.50 9.02
N LEU A 113 15.91 -6.56 8.26
CA LEU A 113 15.23 -7.83 8.41
C LEU A 113 16.25 -8.86 8.87
N ASN A 114 16.15 -9.35 10.10
CA ASN A 114 17.11 -10.28 10.70
C ASN A 114 18.57 -9.80 10.51
N LYS A 115 18.84 -8.54 10.87
CA LYS A 115 20.12 -7.83 10.75
C LYS A 115 20.63 -7.65 9.32
N SER A 116 19.83 -8.02 8.32
CA SER A 116 20.16 -7.85 6.90
C SER A 116 19.37 -6.67 6.32
N PRO A 117 20.04 -5.66 5.74
CA PRO A 117 19.35 -4.53 5.14
C PRO A 117 18.64 -4.95 3.85
N ILE A 118 17.33 -4.75 3.80
CA ILE A 118 16.51 -4.98 2.62
C ILE A 118 15.66 -3.73 2.33
N SER A 119 15.28 -3.52 1.08
CA SER A 119 14.31 -2.47 0.74
C SER A 119 12.90 -2.83 1.23
N VAL A 120 12.07 -1.83 1.49
CA VAL A 120 10.64 -2.01 1.75
C VAL A 120 9.97 -2.81 0.61
N ASN A 121 10.33 -2.55 -0.64
CA ASN A 121 9.84 -3.33 -1.77
C ASN A 121 10.22 -4.81 -1.66
N GLU A 122 11.48 -5.14 -1.36
CA GLU A 122 11.91 -6.53 -1.15
C GLU A 122 11.20 -7.19 0.03
N TYR A 123 10.92 -6.44 1.10
CA TYR A 123 10.15 -6.92 2.23
C TYR A 123 8.70 -7.26 1.83
N ILE A 124 8.04 -6.37 1.09
CA ILE A 124 6.69 -6.60 0.55
C ILE A 124 6.68 -7.87 -0.32
N CYS A 125 7.69 -8.06 -1.19
CA CYS A 125 7.83 -9.27 -1.99
C CYS A 125 7.88 -10.53 -1.14
N LYS A 126 8.75 -10.55 -0.12
CA LYS A 126 8.94 -11.71 0.75
C LYS A 126 7.66 -12.03 1.53
N LEU A 127 6.98 -11.01 2.06
CA LEU A 127 5.70 -11.19 2.73
C LEU A 127 4.66 -11.82 1.81
N ILE A 128 4.51 -11.30 0.59
CA ILE A 128 3.56 -11.83 -0.39
C ILE A 128 3.88 -13.30 -0.72
N GLU A 129 5.14 -13.64 -0.90
CA GLU A 129 5.56 -15.02 -1.16
C GLU A 129 5.20 -15.96 -0.01
N ASN A 130 5.47 -15.55 1.22
CA ASN A 130 5.11 -16.31 2.41
C ASN A 130 3.59 -16.53 2.51
N PHE A 131 2.79 -15.48 2.25
CA PHE A 131 1.33 -15.58 2.22
C PHE A 131 0.83 -16.56 1.17
N ILE A 132 1.36 -16.51 -0.06
CA ILE A 132 0.91 -17.38 -1.15
C ILE A 132 1.33 -18.84 -0.91
N ASN A 133 2.55 -19.06 -0.44
CA ASN A 133 3.07 -20.39 -0.13
C ASN A 133 2.46 -21.00 1.14
N LYS A 134 1.62 -20.24 1.87
CA LYS A 134 1.09 -20.60 3.19
C LYS A 134 2.19 -20.90 4.21
N ASP A 135 3.35 -20.28 4.00
CA ASP A 135 4.48 -20.35 4.92
C ASP A 135 4.35 -19.20 5.91
N PHE A 136 3.69 -19.47 7.02
CA PHE A 136 3.41 -18.49 8.08
C PHE A 136 4.54 -18.41 9.11
N ASN A 137 5.77 -18.79 8.74
CA ASN A 137 6.90 -18.68 9.63
C ASN A 137 7.41 -17.21 9.70
N PHE A 138 6.68 -16.40 10.46
CA PHE A 138 6.90 -14.96 10.59
C PHE A 138 8.17 -14.57 11.36
N GLU A 139 8.82 -15.51 12.05
CA GLU A 139 10.15 -15.28 12.67
C GLU A 139 11.20 -14.83 11.64
N SER A 140 11.05 -15.26 10.38
CA SER A 140 11.94 -14.83 9.28
C SER A 140 11.67 -13.41 8.77
N LEU A 141 10.61 -12.76 9.26
CA LEU A 141 10.09 -11.46 8.81
C LEU A 141 10.06 -10.40 9.91
N GLU A 142 10.70 -10.65 11.06
CA GLU A 142 10.77 -9.68 12.14
C GLU A 142 11.64 -8.48 11.72
N ILE A 143 11.06 -7.29 11.84
CA ILE A 143 11.76 -6.03 11.60
C ILE A 143 12.49 -5.68 12.88
N ASP A 144 13.83 -5.58 12.79
CA ASP A 144 14.65 -5.08 13.89
C ASP A 144 14.47 -3.56 13.96
N TRP A 145 13.80 -3.07 15.01
CA TRP A 145 13.59 -1.63 15.27
C TRP A 145 14.86 -0.92 15.76
#